data_AF-A0A1Q3AXE3-F1
#
_entry.id   AF-A0A1Q3AXE3-F1
#
_cell.length_a   1.000
_cell.length_b   1.000
_cell.length_c   1.000
_cell.angle_alpha   90.00
_cell.angle_beta   90.00
_cell.angle_gamma   90.00
#
_symmetry.space_group_name_H-M   'P 1'
#
loop_
_entity.id
_entity.type
_entity.pdbx_description
1 polymer ?
#
loop_
_entity_poly.entity_id
_entity_poly.type
_entity_poly.pdbx_seq_one_letter_code
_entity_poly.pdbx_strand_id
1 'polypeptide(L)'
;MESIEDYVDAYFTTTTYMRAYNNKITPLPGSDLVLDNDNQSIQQPPLKRLDGKPRNTIFKAPGEAKVRSRSSTVRCSNCQQFGHNIKGCRRALVTKKVVVSNKVKQANILDI
;
A
#
# COMPACT_ATOMS: atom_id res chain seq x y z
N MET A 1 -19.13 32.48 -55.65
CA MET A 1 -18.91 31.07 -56.03
C MET A 1 -18.44 30.41 -54.76
N GLU A 2 -19.30 29.60 -54.13
CA GLU A 2 -18.98 28.95 -52.85
C GLU A 2 -17.97 27.84 -53.08
N SER A 3 -16.99 27.73 -52.16
CA SER A 3 -15.99 26.67 -52.16
C SER A 3 -16.53 25.49 -51.35
N ILE A 4 -16.10 24.27 -51.69
CA ILE A 4 -16.43 23.07 -50.90
C ILE A 4 -15.94 23.21 -49.45
N GLU A 5 -14.89 23.99 -49.23
CA GLU A 5 -14.31 24.28 -47.92
C GLU A 5 -15.27 25.02 -46.98
N ASP A 6 -16.25 25.78 -47.51
CA ASP A 6 -17.25 26.52 -46.72
C ASP A 6 -18.28 25.58 -46.04
N TYR A 7 -18.35 24.34 -46.50
CA TYR A 7 -19.23 23.28 -45.96
C TYR A 7 -18.54 22.40 -44.92
N VAL A 8 -17.25 22.62 -44.66
CA VAL A 8 -16.45 21.85 -43.71
C VAL A 8 -16.45 22.55 -42.36
N ASP A 9 -16.84 21.84 -41.31
CA ASP A 9 -16.79 22.37 -39.93
C ASP A 9 -15.35 22.80 -39.58
N ALA A 10 -15.21 23.93 -38.90
CA ALA A 10 -13.96 24.44 -38.36
C ALA A 10 -13.17 23.40 -37.55
N TYR A 11 -13.85 22.41 -36.98
CA TYR A 11 -13.24 21.29 -36.27
C TYR A 11 -12.29 20.44 -37.13
N PHE A 12 -12.54 20.35 -38.44
CA PHE A 12 -11.70 19.57 -39.37
C PHE A 12 -10.57 20.37 -40.01
N THR A 13 -10.34 21.61 -39.55
CA THR A 13 -9.22 22.42 -40.07
C THR A 13 -7.88 21.96 -39.49
N THR A 14 -6.81 22.16 -40.27
CA THR A 14 -5.43 21.89 -39.82
C THR A 14 -5.07 22.63 -38.53
N THR A 15 -5.68 23.81 -38.30
CA THR A 15 -5.45 24.59 -37.08
C THR A 15 -5.93 23.86 -35.83
N THR A 16 -7.10 23.21 -35.90
CA THR A 16 -7.69 22.43 -34.81
C THR A 16 -6.88 21.16 -34.56
N TYR A 17 -6.44 20.50 -35.63
CA TYR A 17 -5.53 19.35 -35.56
C TYR A 17 -4.22 19.70 -34.83
N MET A 18 -3.55 20.78 -35.24
CA MET A 18 -2.31 21.22 -34.59
C MET A 18 -2.53 21.59 -33.12
N ARG A 19 -3.65 22.21 -32.76
CA ARG A 19 -4.01 22.52 -31.36
C ARG A 19 -4.21 21.25 -30.53
N ALA A 20 -4.87 20.23 -31.07
CA ALA A 20 -5.12 18.97 -30.38
C ALA A 20 -3.81 18.23 -30.03
N TYR A 21 -2.83 18.27 -30.93
CA TYR A 21 -1.54 17.58 -30.77
C TYR A 21 -0.39 18.51 -30.34
N ASN A 22 -0.68 19.76 -29.94
CA ASN A 22 0.36 20.70 -29.51
C ASN A 22 1.05 20.27 -28.21
N ASN A 23 0.34 19.51 -27.37
CA ASN A 23 0.87 19.05 -26.09
C ASN A 23 1.89 17.94 -26.31
N LYS A 24 3.14 18.20 -25.93
CA LYS A 24 4.21 17.20 -25.96
C LYS A 24 4.28 16.49 -24.62
N ILE A 25 4.30 15.15 -24.65
CA ILE A 25 4.67 14.35 -23.48
C ILE A 25 6.20 14.37 -23.42
N THR A 26 6.78 15.01 -22.40
CA THR A 26 8.22 14.96 -22.18
C THR A 26 8.63 13.51 -21.93
N PRO A 27 9.65 12.96 -22.62
CA PRO A 27 10.11 11.62 -22.33
C PRO A 27 10.54 11.55 -20.86
N LEU A 28 10.20 10.45 -20.20
CA LEU A 28 10.75 10.20 -18.88
C LEU A 28 12.28 10.18 -19.03
N PRO A 29 13.03 10.92 -18.20
CA PRO A 29 14.48 10.85 -18.26
C PRO A 29 14.95 9.39 -18.14
N GLY A 30 15.98 9.05 -18.90
CA GLY A 30 16.59 7.72 -18.83
C GLY A 30 17.14 7.40 -17.44
N SER A 31 17.54 6.15 -17.25
CA SER A 31 18.21 5.64 -16.04
C SER A 31 19.43 6.45 -15.59
N ASP A 32 19.91 7.32 -16.45
CA ASP A 32 21.13 8.12 -16.33
C ASP A 32 20.93 9.33 -15.43
N LEU A 33 19.67 9.71 -15.14
CA LEU A 33 19.34 10.59 -14.03
C LEU A 33 19.30 9.74 -12.75
N VAL A 34 20.48 9.40 -12.26
CA VAL A 34 20.66 9.06 -10.85
C VAL A 34 20.15 10.28 -10.08
N LEU A 35 18.93 10.20 -9.56
CA LEU A 35 18.51 11.10 -8.50
C LEU A 35 19.59 10.93 -7.43
N ASP A 36 20.41 11.98 -7.23
CA ASP A 36 21.35 12.01 -6.12
C ASP A 36 20.55 11.58 -4.90
N ASN A 37 20.87 10.39 -4.40
CA ASN A 37 20.09 9.75 -3.36
C ASN A 37 20.42 10.42 -2.02
N ASP A 38 20.17 11.72 -1.93
CA ASP A 38 19.81 12.42 -0.71
C ASP A 38 18.36 12.05 -0.35
N ASN A 39 18.02 10.76 -0.52
CA ASN A 39 16.85 10.17 0.07
C ASN A 39 17.10 10.23 1.58
N GLN A 40 16.73 11.37 2.19
CA GLN A 40 16.33 11.40 3.58
C GLN A 40 15.52 10.15 3.80
N SER A 41 16.05 9.24 4.63
CA SER A 41 15.46 7.93 4.89
C SER A 41 13.97 8.13 5.12
N ILE A 42 13.16 7.87 4.09
CA ILE A 42 11.72 8.06 4.18
C ILE A 42 11.29 6.95 5.12
N GLN A 43 11.04 7.32 6.37
CA GLN A 43 10.55 6.40 7.37
C GLN A 43 9.28 5.78 6.83
N GLN A 44 9.28 4.45 6.72
CA GLN A 44 8.09 3.73 6.30
C GLN A 44 6.94 4.10 7.22
N PRO A 45 5.72 4.32 6.68
CA PRO A 45 4.58 4.63 7.50
C PRO A 45 4.37 3.49 8.52
N PRO A 46 3.95 3.82 9.75
CA PRO A 46 3.72 2.81 10.77
C PRO A 46 2.67 1.83 10.28
N LEU A 47 3.01 0.53 10.25
CA LEU A 47 2.09 -0.52 9.85
C LEU A 47 0.87 -0.53 10.78
N LYS A 48 -0.32 -0.20 10.27
CA LYS A 48 -1.58 -0.29 11.02
C LYS A 48 -2.48 -1.31 10.36
N ARG A 49 -3.27 -2.02 11.17
CA ARG A 49 -4.33 -2.87 10.62
C ARG A 49 -5.39 -1.96 10.02
N LEU A 50 -5.66 -2.10 8.72
CA LEU A 50 -6.76 -1.41 8.07
C LEU A 50 -8.10 -1.87 8.67
N ASP A 51 -9.06 -0.96 8.73
CA ASP A 51 -10.43 -1.33 9.08
C ASP A 51 -10.96 -2.28 7.99
N GLY A 52 -11.18 -3.53 8.38
CA GLY A 52 -11.73 -4.55 7.49
C GLY A 52 -13.24 -4.37 7.31
N LYS A 53 -13.85 -5.27 6.54
CA LYS A 53 -15.30 -5.33 6.39
C LYS A 53 -15.99 -5.30 7.78
N PRO A 54 -16.95 -4.39 8.02
CA PRO A 54 -17.69 -4.38 9.27
C PRO A 54 -18.35 -5.74 9.47
N ARG A 55 -18.21 -6.29 10.67
CA ARG A 55 -18.83 -7.57 10.98
C ARG A 55 -20.34 -7.39 10.91
N ASN A 56 -21.03 -8.27 10.19
CA ASN A 56 -22.48 -8.35 10.20
C ASN A 56 -22.93 -8.48 11.66
N THR A 57 -23.50 -7.40 12.19
CA THR A 57 -24.00 -7.35 13.56
C THR A 57 -25.44 -7.82 13.49
N ILE A 58 -25.74 -8.92 14.18
CA ILE A 58 -27.10 -9.43 14.28
C ILE A 58 -27.83 -8.56 15.31
N PHE A 59 -28.87 -7.85 14.89
CA PHE A 59 -29.78 -7.17 15.80
C PHE A 59 -30.59 -8.23 16.55
N LYS A 60 -30.52 -8.21 17.89
CA LYS A 60 -31.25 -9.17 18.74
C LYS A 60 -32.64 -8.63 19.08
N ALA A 61 -33.65 -9.50 19.08
CA ALA A 61 -34.98 -9.15 19.55
C ALA A 61 -34.99 -8.94 21.09
N PRO A 62 -35.94 -8.14 21.61
CA PRO A 62 -36.12 -7.99 23.05
C PRO A 62 -36.43 -9.36 23.69
N GLY A 63 -35.66 -9.75 24.71
CA GLY A 63 -35.80 -11.03 25.42
C GLY A 63 -34.75 -12.09 25.08
N GLU A 64 -33.92 -11.88 24.05
CA GLU A 64 -32.84 -12.82 23.74
C GLU A 64 -31.70 -12.79 24.76
N ALA A 65 -31.26 -13.97 25.21
CA ALA A 65 -30.09 -14.09 26.08
C ALA A 65 -28.82 -13.51 25.41
N LYS A 66 -28.08 -12.70 26.18
CA LYS A 66 -26.77 -12.19 25.75
C LYS A 66 -25.75 -13.29 25.92
N VAL A 67 -25.25 -13.83 24.80
CA VAL A 67 -24.15 -14.81 24.81
C VAL A 67 -22.96 -14.17 25.53
N ARG A 68 -22.49 -14.80 26.61
CA ARG A 68 -21.30 -14.35 27.32
C ARG A 68 -20.12 -14.40 26.35
N SER A 69 -19.54 -13.24 26.05
CA SER A 69 -18.37 -13.16 25.18
C SER A 69 -17.18 -13.82 25.87
N ARG A 70 -16.57 -14.83 25.24
CA ARG A 70 -15.30 -15.43 25.70
C ARG A 70 -14.12 -14.46 25.59
N SER A 71 -14.31 -13.27 25.02
CA SER A 71 -13.23 -12.35 24.70
C SER A 71 -12.54 -11.78 25.94
N SER A 72 -13.22 -11.66 27.09
CA SER A 72 -12.66 -11.08 28.31
C SER A 72 -11.45 -11.82 28.87
N THR A 73 -11.40 -13.15 28.74
CA THR A 73 -10.31 -13.99 29.25
C THR A 73 -9.15 -14.10 28.26
N VAL A 74 -9.36 -13.76 26.99
CA VAL A 74 -8.35 -13.94 25.93
C VAL A 74 -7.30 -12.83 26.01
N ARG A 75 -6.03 -13.21 26.19
CA ARG A 75 -4.87 -12.32 26.12
C ARG A 75 -4.27 -12.32 24.70
N CYS A 76 -4.14 -11.15 24.09
CA CYS A 76 -3.58 -10.99 22.77
C CYS A 76 -2.05 -11.20 22.78
N SER A 77 -1.50 -12.07 21.93
CA SER A 77 -0.05 -12.28 21.86
C SER A 77 0.72 -11.12 21.23
N ASN A 78 0.05 -10.24 20.46
CA ASN A 78 0.67 -9.07 19.83
C ASN A 78 0.79 -7.89 20.81
N CYS A 79 -0.31 -7.51 21.47
CA CYS A 79 -0.34 -6.33 22.35
C CYS A 79 -0.42 -6.64 23.85
N GLN A 80 -0.51 -7.93 24.21
CA GLN A 80 -0.56 -8.44 25.58
C GLN A 80 -1.77 -7.98 26.43
N GLN A 81 -2.74 -7.29 25.83
CA GLN A 81 -3.99 -6.86 26.46
C GLN A 81 -5.05 -7.97 26.42
N PHE A 82 -5.97 -7.94 27.38
CA PHE A 82 -7.14 -8.82 27.41
C PHE A 82 -8.27 -8.31 26.50
N GLY A 83 -9.28 -9.14 26.24
CA GLY A 83 -10.47 -8.72 25.49
C GLY A 83 -10.46 -9.10 24.00
N HIS A 84 -9.35 -9.60 23.44
CA HIS A 84 -9.24 -9.97 22.03
C HIS A 84 -8.05 -10.89 21.74
N ASN A 85 -8.08 -11.60 20.61
CA ASN A 85 -6.96 -12.41 20.12
C ASN A 85 -6.08 -11.63 19.12
N ILE A 86 -4.96 -12.21 18.69
CA ILE A 86 -4.05 -11.59 17.71
C ILE A 86 -4.75 -11.24 16.38
N LYS A 87 -5.73 -12.06 15.94
CA LYS A 87 -6.49 -11.84 14.70
C LYS A 87 -7.33 -10.56 14.74
N GLY A 88 -7.84 -10.20 15.93
CA GLY A 88 -8.64 -8.99 16.17
C GLY A 88 -7.84 -7.80 16.72
N CYS A 89 -6.51 -7.89 16.80
CA CYS A 89 -5.68 -6.80 17.34
C CYS A 89 -5.64 -5.63 16.35
N ARG A 90 -5.94 -4.41 16.82
CA ARG A 90 -5.85 -3.17 16.01
C ARG A 90 -4.43 -2.59 15.94
N ARG A 91 -3.49 -3.09 16.75
CA ARG A 91 -2.09 -2.64 16.73
C ARG A 91 -1.34 -3.29 15.57
N ALA A 92 -0.28 -2.61 15.10
CA ALA A 92 0.72 -3.16 14.19
C ALA A 92 1.13 -4.57 14.62
N LEU A 93 1.33 -5.50 13.68
CA LEU A 93 2.00 -6.75 14.01
C LEU A 93 3.43 -6.41 14.42
N VAL A 94 3.79 -6.72 15.66
CA VAL A 94 5.19 -6.71 16.07
C VAL A 94 5.85 -7.90 15.37
N THR A 95 6.48 -7.67 14.21
CA THR A 95 7.33 -8.68 13.61
C THR A 95 8.43 -9.00 14.61
N LYS A 96 8.54 -10.27 15.01
CA LYS A 96 9.72 -10.70 15.76
C LYS A 96 10.90 -10.45 14.83
N LYS A 97 11.85 -9.60 15.23
CA LYS A 97 13.10 -9.44 14.49
C LYS A 97 13.69 -10.85 14.34
N VAL A 98 13.79 -11.34 13.11
CA VAL A 98 14.55 -12.56 12.83
C VAL A 98 16.00 -12.20 13.12
N VAL A 99 16.51 -12.65 14.27
CA VAL A 99 17.94 -12.57 14.57
C VAL A 99 18.61 -13.58 13.64
N VAL A 100 19.12 -13.11 12.51
CA VAL A 100 19.91 -13.94 11.60
C VAL A 100 21.28 -14.14 12.26
N SER A 101 21.43 -15.26 12.96
CA SER A 101 22.72 -15.66 13.52
C SER A 101 23.64 -16.16 12.41
N ASN A 102 24.57 -15.31 11.96
CA ASN A 102 25.61 -15.71 11.01
C ASN A 102 26.61 -16.64 11.72
N LYS A 103 26.58 -17.94 11.41
CA LYS A 103 27.64 -18.88 11.81
C LYS A 103 28.82 -18.74 10.85
N VAL A 104 29.88 -18.04 11.26
CA VAL A 104 31.17 -18.06 10.56
C VAL A 104 31.79 -19.44 10.74
N LYS A 105 32.06 -20.16 9.63
CA LYS A 105 32.85 -21.39 9.66
C LYS A 105 34.33 -21.00 9.55
N GLN A 106 35.13 -21.35 10.57
CA GLN A 106 36.58 -21.19 10.52
C GLN A 106 37.14 -22.20 9.50
N ALA A 107 37.90 -21.73 8.51
CA ALA A 107 38.71 -22.59 7.66
C ALA A 107 40.10 -22.71 8.30
N ASN A 108 40.46 -23.91 8.73
CA ASN A 108 41.84 -24.22 9.12
C ASN A 108 42.64 -24.51 7.85
N ILE A 109 43.62 -23.65 7.56
CA ILE A 109 44.63 -23.90 6.54
C ILE A 109 45.77 -24.65 7.25
N LEU A 110 45.98 -25.91 6.87
CA LEU A 110 47.22 -26.62 7.09
C LEU A 110 47.74 -27.00 5.71
N ASP A 111 48.61 -26.18 5.17
CA ASP A 111 49.40 -26.49 3.97
C ASP A 111 50.85 -26.72 4.41
N ILE A 112 51.40 -27.86 3.99
CA ILE A 112 52.83 -28.23 4.03
C ILE A 112 53.55 -27.47 2.93
#